data_AF-A0A4U8Q9Y0-F1
#
_entry.id   AF-A0A4U8Q9Y0-F1
#
_cell.length_a   1.000
_cell.length_b   1.000
_cell.length_c   1.000
_cell.angle_alpha   90.00
_cell.angle_beta   90.00
_cell.angle_gamma   90.00
#
_symmetry.space_group_name_H-M   'P 1'
#
loop_
_entity.id
_entity.type
_entity.pdbx_description
1 polymer ?
#
loop_
_entity_poly.entity_id
_entity_poly.type
_entity_poly.pdbx_seq_one_letter_code
_entity_poly.pdbx_strand_id
1 'polypeptide(L)'
;MKKDYQDTYLDNSIIIESLQTVHYFKFSPNYNYQGEYHDFWEFIYIDFGILNVRIENDIFTLEKGDLILVSPDAFHNVWGNYQYPSDIAVISFRSPTPQLSQITGKIMKTNQRQQFCIGQFLREARLTFTVKLEKPAVLKLEKKADLSFGCEQSLKIFLELLIIDLVRNDMKCSQQEGILKSSSVYSGSNQDGTIHGASDQATFNQAASNQDASNQNGFDHGESVLASNVLASSVLAGSSPAVHVSSTKSHKDRTIIRQIQDYFENHLGDSSLTLQQVCKDNCVSSALLQQIFRSNLGTGVIEYYNNLRIERAMHLIQIGKYNMTEISEILGYNSLHYFSKCFKKAVGIPPTAYASSIEVLNHTYE
;
A
#
# COMPACT_ATOMS: atom_id res chain seq x y z
N MET A 1 -38.68 -41.34 -27.63
CA MET A 1 -37.24 -41.67 -27.71
C MET A 1 -36.57 -41.00 -26.52
N LYS A 2 -35.98 -41.76 -25.58
CA LYS A 2 -35.25 -41.18 -24.44
C LYS A 2 -33.90 -40.71 -24.97
N LYS A 3 -33.55 -39.44 -24.77
CA LYS A 3 -32.24 -38.91 -25.15
C LYS A 3 -31.22 -39.36 -24.10
N ASP A 4 -30.11 -39.92 -24.57
CA ASP A 4 -29.01 -40.38 -23.71
C ASP A 4 -27.99 -39.24 -23.60
N TYR A 5 -28.08 -38.49 -22.49
CA TYR A 5 -27.17 -37.39 -22.20
C TYR A 5 -25.95 -37.96 -21.47
N GLN A 6 -24.75 -37.49 -21.84
CA GLN A 6 -23.51 -37.86 -21.17
C GLN A 6 -23.06 -36.72 -20.26
N ASP A 7 -22.53 -37.09 -19.10
CA ASP A 7 -22.00 -36.14 -18.12
C ASP A 7 -20.67 -35.57 -18.61
N THR A 8 -20.48 -34.26 -18.41
CA THR A 8 -19.19 -33.58 -18.53
C THR A 8 -18.75 -33.14 -17.13
N TYR A 9 -17.67 -33.73 -16.64
CA TYR A 9 -17.12 -33.40 -15.33
C TYR A 9 -16.26 -32.13 -15.40
N LEU A 10 -16.26 -31.36 -14.32
CA LEU A 10 -15.54 -30.08 -14.22
C LEU A 10 -14.38 -30.23 -13.24
N ASP A 11 -13.21 -29.70 -13.64
CA ASP A 11 -12.02 -29.69 -12.79
C ASP A 11 -11.93 -28.42 -11.94
N ASN A 12 -11.41 -28.55 -10.72
CA ASN A 12 -11.11 -27.40 -9.87
C ASN A 12 -9.73 -26.84 -10.23
N SER A 13 -9.71 -25.64 -10.82
CA SER A 13 -8.44 -24.99 -11.22
C SER A 13 -7.66 -24.39 -10.05
N ILE A 14 -8.36 -23.95 -9.00
CA ILE A 14 -7.80 -23.47 -7.73
C ILE A 14 -8.39 -24.31 -6.62
N ILE A 15 -7.58 -24.65 -5.61
CA ILE A 15 -8.03 -25.37 -4.43
C ILE A 15 -7.63 -24.58 -3.19
N ILE A 16 -8.61 -24.20 -2.38
CA ILE A 16 -8.37 -23.68 -1.03
C ILE A 16 -8.60 -24.80 -0.01
N GLU A 17 -7.53 -25.24 0.66
CA GLU A 17 -7.60 -26.32 1.65
C GLU A 17 -8.13 -25.82 2.99
N SER A 18 -7.59 -24.69 3.46
CA SER A 18 -7.95 -24.11 4.74
C SER A 18 -7.65 -22.61 4.81
N LEU A 19 -8.34 -21.92 5.72
CA LEU A 19 -8.00 -20.55 6.15
C LEU A 19 -7.18 -20.63 7.44
N GLN A 20 -6.19 -19.76 7.58
CA GLN A 20 -5.35 -19.64 8.78
C GLN A 20 -5.83 -18.46 9.63
N THR A 21 -5.89 -17.27 9.02
CA THR A 21 -6.37 -16.05 9.65
C THR A 21 -7.17 -15.22 8.64
N VAL A 22 -8.11 -14.43 9.16
CA VAL A 22 -8.84 -13.40 8.41
C VAL A 22 -8.92 -12.18 9.31
N HIS A 23 -8.51 -11.07 8.74
CA HIS A 23 -8.21 -9.86 9.48
C HIS A 23 -8.68 -8.66 8.68
N TYR A 24 -9.35 -7.74 9.36
CA TYR A 24 -9.75 -6.46 8.79
C TYR A 24 -9.51 -5.39 9.86
N PHE A 25 -8.39 -4.68 9.77
CA PHE A 25 -7.94 -3.75 10.80
C PHE A 25 -7.74 -2.36 10.25
N LYS A 26 -7.90 -1.37 11.14
CA LYS A 26 -7.39 -0.02 10.94
C LYS A 26 -6.01 0.09 11.55
N PHE A 27 -4.98 0.31 10.74
CA PHE A 27 -3.64 0.60 11.21
C PHE A 27 -3.48 2.06 11.53
N SER A 28 -2.85 2.35 12.67
CA SER A 28 -2.36 3.70 12.95
C SER A 28 -1.19 4.04 12.00
N PRO A 29 -0.96 5.32 11.68
CA PRO A 29 0.17 5.73 10.85
C PRO A 29 1.53 5.23 11.35
N ASN A 30 1.68 5.12 12.68
CA ASN A 30 2.90 4.68 13.36
C ASN A 30 2.98 3.17 13.57
N TYR A 31 2.02 2.40 13.02
CA TYR A 31 2.04 0.95 13.14
C TYR A 31 3.31 0.41 12.50
N ASN A 32 4.03 -0.42 13.22
CA ASN A 32 5.23 -1.08 12.75
C ASN A 32 5.22 -2.50 13.27
N TYR A 33 4.96 -3.43 12.37
CA TYR A 33 5.10 -4.85 12.63
C TYR A 33 6.52 -5.27 12.27
N GLN A 34 7.24 -5.87 13.22
CA GLN A 34 8.65 -6.24 13.03
C GLN A 34 8.85 -7.26 11.90
N GLY A 35 7.82 -8.07 11.65
CA GLY A 35 7.77 -9.07 10.60
C GLY A 35 7.71 -10.48 11.12
N GLU A 36 7.43 -11.40 10.20
CA GLU A 36 7.34 -12.82 10.51
C GLU A 36 7.64 -13.71 9.29
N TYR A 37 7.66 -15.01 9.55
CA TYR A 37 7.66 -16.08 8.56
C TYR A 37 6.46 -16.98 8.84
N HIS A 38 5.81 -17.45 7.79
CA HIS A 38 4.78 -18.47 7.90
C HIS A 38 4.71 -19.35 6.66
N ASP A 39 4.28 -20.59 6.82
CA ASP A 39 4.27 -21.63 5.77
C ASP A 39 2.96 -21.65 4.95
N PHE A 40 2.24 -20.53 4.90
CA PHE A 40 0.98 -20.38 4.17
C PHE A 40 0.97 -19.12 3.28
N TRP A 41 -0.01 -19.02 2.40
CA TRP A 41 -0.21 -17.86 1.54
C TRP A 41 -0.90 -16.74 2.31
N GLU A 42 -0.56 -15.49 2.02
CA GLU A 42 -1.21 -14.33 2.64
C GLU A 42 -1.48 -13.21 1.62
N PHE A 43 -2.75 -12.79 1.54
CA PHE A 43 -3.13 -11.57 0.84
C PHE A 43 -3.05 -10.38 1.79
N ILE A 44 -2.48 -9.28 1.30
CA ILE A 44 -2.60 -7.96 1.92
C ILE A 44 -3.30 -7.05 0.91
N TYR A 45 -4.50 -6.59 1.24
CA TYR A 45 -5.31 -5.68 0.44
C TYR A 45 -5.55 -4.36 1.17
N ILE A 46 -5.41 -3.24 0.45
CA ILE A 46 -5.65 -1.90 1.00
C ILE A 46 -7.05 -1.42 0.60
N ASP A 47 -7.95 -1.34 1.57
CA ASP A 47 -9.28 -0.77 1.38
C ASP A 47 -9.26 0.76 1.51
N PHE A 48 -8.39 1.27 2.39
CA PHE A 48 -8.14 2.70 2.57
C PHE A 48 -6.70 2.97 3.00
N GLY A 49 -6.17 4.14 2.62
CA GLY A 49 -4.85 4.61 3.05
C GLY A 49 -3.69 4.08 2.21
N ILE A 50 -2.51 4.07 2.82
CA ILE A 50 -1.22 3.67 2.23
C ILE A 50 -0.46 2.81 3.23
N LEU A 51 0.07 1.67 2.78
CA LEU A 51 0.86 0.76 3.63
C LEU A 51 2.16 0.40 2.94
N ASN A 52 3.25 0.38 3.69
CA ASN A 52 4.49 -0.20 3.19
C ASN A 52 4.58 -1.66 3.65
N VAL A 53 4.97 -2.51 2.72
CA VAL A 53 5.15 -3.95 2.93
C VAL A 53 6.56 -4.29 2.46
N ARG A 54 7.35 -4.90 3.32
CA ARG A 54 8.58 -5.57 2.90
C ARG A 54 8.27 -7.03 2.66
N ILE A 55 8.75 -7.58 1.56
CA ILE A 55 8.78 -9.02 1.31
C ILE A 55 10.20 -9.35 0.91
N GLU A 56 10.86 -10.22 1.67
CA GLU A 56 12.28 -10.51 1.53
C GLU A 56 13.13 -9.21 1.53
N ASN A 57 13.79 -8.91 0.40
CA ASN A 57 14.63 -7.74 0.23
C ASN A 57 13.90 -6.54 -0.37
N ASP A 58 12.70 -6.76 -0.93
CA ASP A 58 11.95 -5.77 -1.68
C ASP A 58 10.96 -5.02 -0.79
N ILE A 59 10.78 -3.73 -1.08
CA ILE A 59 9.83 -2.86 -0.38
C ILE A 59 8.78 -2.39 -1.38
N PHE A 60 7.53 -2.61 -1.04
CA PHE A 60 6.35 -2.22 -1.80
C PHE A 60 5.58 -1.16 -1.02
N THR A 61 5.14 -0.10 -1.70
CA THR A 61 4.19 0.86 -1.15
C THR A 61 2.85 0.62 -1.83
N LEU A 62 1.87 0.17 -1.05
CA LEU A 62 0.52 -0.14 -1.51
C LEU A 62 -0.42 1.02 -1.19
N GLU A 63 -1.27 1.37 -2.14
CA GLU A 63 -2.33 2.36 -2.00
C GLU A 63 -3.72 1.71 -2.06
N LYS A 64 -4.77 2.47 -1.75
CA LYS A 64 -6.15 2.01 -1.89
C LYS A 64 -6.41 1.25 -3.20
N GLY A 65 -6.98 0.06 -3.08
CA GLY A 65 -7.29 -0.84 -4.18
C GLY A 65 -6.12 -1.74 -4.60
N ASP A 66 -4.94 -1.59 -4.00
CA ASP A 66 -3.80 -2.47 -4.26
C ASP A 66 -3.90 -3.74 -3.42
N LEU A 67 -3.40 -4.83 -4.00
CA LEU A 67 -3.31 -6.13 -3.39
C LEU A 67 -1.93 -6.72 -3.69
N ILE A 68 -1.30 -7.32 -2.68
CA ILE A 68 -0.08 -8.12 -2.84
C ILE A 68 -0.30 -9.51 -2.25
N LEU A 69 0.34 -10.51 -2.85
CA LEU A 69 0.37 -11.88 -2.37
C LEU A 69 1.76 -12.20 -1.83
N VAL A 70 1.81 -12.60 -0.56
CA VAL A 70 2.99 -13.14 0.11
C VAL A 70 2.99 -14.65 -0.04
N SER A 71 4.12 -15.21 -0.49
CA SER A 71 4.30 -16.66 -0.62
C SER A 71 4.61 -17.31 0.73
N PRO A 72 4.34 -18.62 0.87
CA PRO A 72 4.85 -19.40 1.99
C PRO A 72 6.36 -19.21 2.18
N ASP A 73 6.77 -19.18 3.43
CA ASP A 73 8.16 -19.05 3.92
C ASP A 73 8.88 -17.75 3.53
N ALA A 74 8.20 -16.81 2.87
CA ALA A 74 8.75 -15.49 2.61
C ALA A 74 8.69 -14.62 3.87
N PHE A 75 9.84 -14.04 4.25
CA PHE A 75 9.85 -13.02 5.28
C PHE A 75 9.03 -11.83 4.82
N HIS A 76 8.15 -11.33 5.67
CA HIS A 76 7.47 -10.09 5.38
C HIS A 76 7.19 -9.28 6.63
N ASN A 77 7.14 -7.97 6.46
CA ASN A 77 6.77 -7.05 7.52
C ASN A 77 5.98 -5.86 6.95
N VAL A 78 5.27 -5.15 7.81
CA VAL A 78 4.43 -4.03 7.38
C VAL A 78 4.59 -2.84 8.32
N TRP A 79 4.60 -1.65 7.75
CA TRP A 79 4.57 -0.41 8.51
C TRP A 79 3.72 0.65 7.82
N GLY A 80 3.04 1.44 8.63
CA GLY A 80 2.30 2.60 8.15
C GLY A 80 3.23 3.60 7.49
N ASN A 81 2.70 4.52 6.71
CA ASN A 81 3.50 5.56 6.08
C ASN A 81 3.96 6.66 7.07
N TYR A 82 3.67 6.51 8.37
CA TYR A 82 3.91 7.50 9.42
C TYR A 82 3.12 8.81 9.27
N GLN A 83 2.09 8.83 8.40
CA GLN A 83 1.27 10.01 8.11
C GLN A 83 -0.23 9.75 8.25
N TYR A 84 -0.71 8.66 7.63
CA TYR A 84 -2.13 8.35 7.46
C TYR A 84 -2.42 6.93 7.96
N PRO A 85 -3.59 6.68 8.58
CA PRO A 85 -4.02 5.34 8.92
C PRO A 85 -4.46 4.60 7.65
N SER A 86 -4.44 3.28 7.73
CA SER A 86 -4.78 2.41 6.60
C SER A 86 -5.75 1.34 7.05
N ASP A 87 -6.82 1.15 6.28
CA ASP A 87 -7.75 0.05 6.50
C ASP A 87 -7.34 -1.08 5.56
N ILE A 88 -7.00 -2.22 6.15
CA ILE A 88 -6.46 -3.34 5.38
C ILE A 88 -7.22 -4.62 5.66
N ALA A 89 -7.29 -5.47 4.63
CA ALA A 89 -7.70 -6.85 4.77
C ALA A 89 -6.47 -7.75 4.64
N VAL A 90 -6.27 -8.62 5.63
CA VAL A 90 -5.27 -9.70 5.58
C VAL A 90 -6.01 -11.03 5.58
N ILE A 91 -5.76 -11.85 4.55
CA ILE A 91 -6.43 -13.14 4.37
C ILE A 91 -5.36 -14.19 4.13
N SER A 92 -5.21 -15.11 5.08
CA SER A 92 -4.13 -16.10 5.04
C SER A 92 -4.71 -17.51 4.94
N PHE A 93 -4.15 -18.32 4.04
CA PHE A 93 -4.78 -19.58 3.60
C PHE A 93 -3.76 -20.60 3.09
N ARG A 94 -4.15 -21.87 3.06
CA ARG A 94 -3.37 -22.95 2.45
C ARG A 94 -3.97 -23.34 1.11
N SER A 95 -3.08 -23.47 0.13
CA SER A 95 -3.42 -23.91 -1.22
C SER A 95 -2.23 -24.64 -1.84
N PRO A 96 -2.45 -25.83 -2.43
CA PRO A 96 -1.42 -26.54 -3.18
C PRO A 96 -1.28 -25.99 -4.62
N THR A 97 -2.08 -25.01 -5.00
CA THR A 97 -2.19 -24.57 -6.39
C THR A 97 -0.95 -23.78 -6.84
N PRO A 98 -0.15 -24.30 -7.80
CA PRO A 98 1.14 -23.70 -8.16
C PRO A 98 1.01 -22.35 -8.87
N GLN A 99 -0.13 -22.08 -9.53
CA GLN A 99 -0.41 -20.84 -10.25
C GLN A 99 -0.38 -19.59 -9.34
N LEU A 100 -0.52 -19.74 -8.02
CA LEU A 100 -0.37 -18.63 -7.07
C LEU A 100 1.04 -18.01 -7.13
N SER A 101 2.07 -18.82 -7.36
CA SER A 101 3.46 -18.36 -7.48
C SER A 101 3.69 -17.43 -8.67
N GLN A 102 2.76 -17.40 -9.65
CA GLN A 102 2.88 -16.53 -10.83
C GLN A 102 2.53 -15.08 -10.52
N ILE A 103 1.75 -14.85 -9.46
CA ILE A 103 1.24 -13.52 -9.09
C ILE A 103 1.93 -12.93 -7.84
N THR A 104 2.98 -13.57 -7.33
CA THR A 104 3.81 -13.06 -6.24
C THR A 104 4.80 -11.99 -6.72
N GLY A 105 5.34 -11.20 -5.79
CA GLY A 105 6.43 -10.24 -6.06
C GLY A 105 6.00 -9.02 -6.89
N LYS A 106 4.70 -8.75 -7.02
CA LYS A 106 4.16 -7.62 -7.78
C LYS A 106 2.94 -7.03 -7.06
N ILE A 107 2.74 -5.72 -7.23
CA ILE A 107 1.52 -5.04 -6.78
C ILE A 107 0.43 -5.25 -7.83
N MET A 108 -0.73 -5.74 -7.42
CA MET A 108 -1.88 -5.93 -8.30
C MET A 108 -2.95 -4.87 -8.01
N LYS A 109 -3.26 -4.04 -9.01
CA LYS A 109 -4.38 -3.10 -8.90
C LYS A 109 -5.70 -3.84 -9.09
N THR A 110 -6.53 -3.87 -8.05
CA THR A 110 -7.81 -4.58 -8.09
C THR A 110 -8.87 -3.83 -8.90
N ASN A 111 -9.66 -4.57 -9.68
CA ASN A 111 -10.84 -4.08 -10.38
C ASN A 111 -12.12 -4.23 -9.51
N GLN A 112 -13.25 -3.70 -9.98
CA GLN A 112 -14.52 -3.77 -9.25
C GLN A 112 -14.99 -5.20 -8.92
N ARG A 113 -14.76 -6.16 -9.82
CA ARG A 113 -15.14 -7.57 -9.60
C ARG A 113 -14.30 -8.21 -8.51
N GLN A 114 -13.00 -7.94 -8.49
CA GLN A 114 -12.07 -8.44 -7.48
C GLN A 114 -12.39 -7.82 -6.10
N GLN A 115 -12.64 -6.51 -6.07
CA GLN A 115 -13.09 -5.80 -4.86
C GLN A 115 -14.42 -6.36 -4.34
N PHE A 116 -15.36 -6.67 -5.24
CA PHE A 116 -16.60 -7.34 -4.86
C PHE A 116 -16.32 -8.69 -4.21
N CYS A 117 -15.47 -9.55 -4.78
CA CYS A 117 -15.15 -10.85 -4.19
C CYS A 117 -14.53 -10.72 -2.80
N ILE A 118 -13.62 -9.76 -2.60
CA ILE A 118 -13.02 -9.47 -1.29
C ILE A 118 -14.09 -9.05 -0.28
N GLY A 119 -14.98 -8.11 -0.64
CA GLY A 119 -16.05 -7.65 0.23
C GLY A 119 -17.04 -8.76 0.62
N GLN A 120 -17.41 -9.61 -0.34
CA GLN A 120 -18.29 -10.76 -0.10
C GLN A 120 -17.62 -11.79 0.84
N PHE A 121 -16.33 -12.08 0.61
CA PHE A 121 -15.55 -12.95 1.48
C PHE A 121 -15.49 -12.43 2.92
N LEU A 122 -15.18 -11.15 3.11
CA LEU A 122 -15.08 -10.54 4.44
C LEU A 122 -16.43 -10.55 5.18
N ARG A 123 -17.54 -10.29 4.47
CA ARG A 123 -18.87 -10.41 5.05
C ARG A 123 -19.15 -11.84 5.51
N GLU A 124 -18.88 -12.81 4.65
CA GLU A 124 -19.11 -14.23 4.97
C GLU A 124 -18.23 -14.67 6.15
N ALA A 125 -16.99 -14.17 6.24
CA ALA A 125 -16.09 -14.45 7.34
C ALA A 125 -16.63 -13.90 8.67
N ARG A 126 -17.19 -12.69 8.70
CA ARG A 126 -17.86 -12.11 9.88
C ARG A 126 -19.08 -12.93 10.31
N LEU A 127 -19.80 -13.51 9.36
CA LEU A 127 -20.93 -14.39 9.65
C LEU A 127 -20.49 -15.77 10.16
N THR A 128 -19.36 -16.28 9.66
CA THR A 128 -18.87 -17.65 9.95
C THR A 128 -18.09 -17.73 11.26
N PHE A 129 -17.25 -16.75 11.59
CA PHE A 129 -16.32 -16.83 12.71
C PHE A 129 -16.80 -16.03 13.94
N THR A 130 -16.57 -16.57 15.13
CA THR A 130 -16.90 -15.90 16.42
C THR A 130 -16.00 -14.70 16.68
N VAL A 131 -14.77 -14.76 16.16
CA VAL A 131 -13.76 -13.76 16.42
C VAL A 131 -13.99 -12.54 15.55
N LYS A 132 -13.97 -11.37 16.19
CA LYS A 132 -13.97 -10.08 15.50
C LYS A 132 -12.73 -9.98 14.62
N LEU A 133 -12.94 -9.76 13.32
CA LEU A 133 -11.86 -9.62 12.34
C LEU A 133 -10.95 -8.44 12.65
N GLU A 134 -11.36 -7.52 13.55
CA GLU A 134 -10.64 -6.32 13.97
C GLU A 134 -9.60 -6.57 15.09
N LYS A 135 -9.45 -7.80 15.60
CA LYS A 135 -8.42 -8.16 16.59
C LYS A 135 -7.13 -8.75 15.97
N PRO A 136 -5.96 -8.08 16.08
CA PRO A 136 -4.71 -8.52 15.43
C PRO A 136 -3.98 -9.70 16.07
N ALA A 137 -4.33 -10.10 17.30
CA ALA A 137 -3.65 -11.18 18.02
C ALA A 137 -4.32 -12.56 17.88
N VAL A 138 -5.13 -12.76 16.84
CA VAL A 138 -5.97 -13.95 16.71
C VAL A 138 -5.21 -15.02 15.92
N LEU A 139 -4.74 -16.03 16.65
CA LEU A 139 -3.98 -17.15 16.09
C LEU A 139 -4.86 -18.31 15.59
N LYS A 140 -6.18 -18.22 15.79
CA LYS A 140 -7.12 -19.28 15.41
C LYS A 140 -8.49 -18.72 15.05
N LEU A 141 -8.99 -19.11 13.87
CA LEU A 141 -10.36 -18.87 13.46
C LEU A 141 -11.30 -19.89 14.12
N GLU A 142 -12.14 -19.40 15.03
CA GLU A 142 -13.17 -20.21 15.68
C GLU A 142 -14.52 -19.99 14.97
N LYS A 143 -15.14 -21.08 14.53
CA LYS A 143 -16.46 -21.05 13.88
C LYS A 143 -17.55 -20.79 14.92
N LYS A 144 -18.60 -20.08 14.52
CA LYS A 144 -19.82 -19.95 15.34
C LYS A 144 -20.49 -21.31 15.51
N ALA A 145 -21.20 -21.48 16.62
CA ALA A 145 -21.93 -22.73 16.91
C ALA A 145 -23.11 -22.94 15.95
N ASP A 146 -23.76 -21.85 15.52
CA ASP A 146 -24.85 -21.87 14.56
C ASP A 146 -24.36 -21.27 13.23
N LEU A 147 -24.06 -22.15 12.27
CA LEU A 147 -23.53 -21.77 10.96
C LEU A 147 -24.65 -21.67 9.94
N SER A 148 -24.72 -20.52 9.26
CA SER A 148 -25.58 -20.37 8.09
C SER A 148 -25.24 -21.41 7.02
N PHE A 149 -26.27 -21.93 6.37
CA PHE A 149 -26.11 -22.90 5.29
C PHE A 149 -25.14 -22.38 4.21
N GLY A 150 -24.12 -23.18 3.89
CA GLY A 150 -23.19 -22.89 2.81
C GLY A 150 -22.10 -21.85 3.12
N CYS A 151 -22.03 -21.28 4.33
CA CYS A 151 -21.08 -20.19 4.62
C CYS A 151 -19.60 -20.55 4.35
N GLU A 152 -19.18 -21.75 4.73
CA GLU A 152 -17.82 -22.25 4.45
C GLU A 152 -17.56 -22.44 2.95
N GLN A 153 -18.57 -22.89 2.21
CA GLN A 153 -18.48 -23.05 0.76
C GLN A 153 -18.41 -21.68 0.07
N SER A 154 -19.21 -20.72 0.52
CA SER A 154 -19.19 -19.34 0.04
C SER A 154 -17.81 -18.69 0.24
N LEU A 155 -17.20 -18.88 1.42
CA LEU A 155 -15.84 -18.42 1.70
C LEU A 155 -14.84 -18.97 0.66
N LYS A 156 -14.87 -20.28 0.40
CA LYS A 156 -14.02 -20.90 -0.62
C LYS A 156 -14.29 -20.32 -2.00
N ILE A 157 -15.55 -20.25 -2.42
CA ILE A 157 -15.95 -19.78 -3.75
C ILE A 157 -15.44 -18.35 -4.00
N PHE A 158 -15.65 -17.41 -3.06
CA PHE A 158 -15.23 -16.03 -3.28
C PHE A 158 -13.71 -15.90 -3.35
N LEU A 159 -12.96 -16.66 -2.54
CA LEU A 159 -11.50 -16.64 -2.57
C LEU A 159 -10.96 -17.29 -3.86
N GLU A 160 -11.51 -18.43 -4.27
CA GLU A 160 -11.15 -19.11 -5.52
C GLU A 160 -11.45 -18.23 -6.74
N LEU A 161 -12.63 -17.59 -6.78
CA LEU A 161 -12.99 -16.66 -7.87
C LEU A 161 -12.06 -15.46 -7.93
N LEU A 162 -11.68 -14.89 -6.78
CA LEU A 162 -10.70 -13.81 -6.71
C LEU A 162 -9.36 -14.24 -7.31
N ILE A 163 -8.83 -15.38 -6.88
CA ILE A 163 -7.54 -15.90 -7.36
C ILE A 163 -7.59 -16.18 -8.86
N ILE A 164 -8.66 -16.83 -9.35
CA ILE A 164 -8.84 -17.09 -10.78
C ILE A 164 -8.81 -15.79 -11.58
N ASP A 165 -9.49 -14.74 -11.11
CA ASP A 165 -9.54 -13.47 -11.83
C ASP A 165 -8.18 -12.74 -11.79
N LEU A 166 -7.46 -12.78 -10.66
CA LEU A 166 -6.10 -12.24 -10.53
C LEU A 166 -5.12 -12.93 -11.49
N VAL A 167 -5.06 -14.27 -11.46
CA VAL A 167 -4.17 -15.06 -12.33
C VAL A 167 -4.48 -14.84 -13.81
N ARG A 168 -5.76 -14.81 -14.19
CA ARG A 168 -6.16 -14.56 -15.59
C ARG A 168 -5.77 -13.16 -16.06
N ASN A 169 -5.89 -12.15 -15.21
CA ASN A 169 -5.53 -10.77 -15.56
C ASN A 169 -4.01 -10.63 -15.71
N ASP A 170 -3.23 -11.29 -14.86
CA ASP A 170 -1.77 -11.34 -14.98
C ASP A 170 -1.30 -12.01 -16.28
N MET A 171 -1.90 -13.14 -16.64
CA MET A 171 -1.60 -13.83 -17.90
C MET A 171 -1.88 -12.98 -19.14
N LYS A 172 -2.99 -12.22 -19.14
CA LYS A 172 -3.32 -11.30 -20.24
C LYS A 172 -2.30 -10.17 -20.38
N CYS A 173 -1.85 -9.61 -19.25
CA CYS A 173 -0.86 -8.54 -19.23
C CYS A 173 0.49 -9.04 -19.80
N SER A 174 0.93 -10.22 -19.34
CA SER A 174 2.16 -10.86 -19.82
C SER A 174 2.15 -11.16 -21.32
N GLN A 175 1.00 -11.56 -21.88
CA GLN A 175 0.85 -11.79 -23.32
C GLN A 175 0.93 -10.49 -24.13
N GLN A 176 0.35 -9.39 -23.64
CA GLN A 176 0.42 -8.08 -24.32
C GLN A 176 1.85 -7.52 -24.35
N GLU A 177 2.61 -7.67 -23.25
CA GLU A 177 4.02 -7.28 -23.22
C GLU A 177 4.89 -8.12 -24.17
N GLY A 178 4.61 -9.42 -24.26
CA GLY A 178 5.30 -10.33 -25.20
C GLY A 178 5.08 -9.94 -26.65
N ILE A 179 3.84 -9.57 -27.02
CA ILE A 179 3.49 -9.10 -28.37
C ILE A 179 4.19 -7.78 -28.69
N LEU A 180 4.21 -6.82 -27.75
CA LEU A 180 4.90 -5.54 -27.93
C LEU A 180 6.41 -5.73 -28.13
N LYS A 181 7.05 -6.62 -27.36
CA LYS A 181 8.47 -6.96 -27.50
C LYS A 181 8.79 -7.70 -28.80
N SER A 182 7.91 -8.59 -29.29
CA SER A 182 8.09 -9.26 -30.59
C SER A 182 7.87 -8.32 -31.78
N SER A 183 7.01 -7.30 -31.62
CA SER A 183 6.74 -6.29 -32.66
C SER A 183 7.91 -5.33 -32.86
N SER A 184 8.70 -5.06 -31.82
CA SER A 184 9.91 -4.22 -31.91
C SER A 184 11.14 -4.92 -32.52
N VAL A 185 11.09 -6.22 -32.78
CA VAL A 185 12.21 -6.98 -33.39
C VAL A 185 12.08 -7.08 -34.92
N TYR A 186 10.89 -6.81 -35.48
CA TYR A 186 10.63 -6.76 -36.92
C TYR A 186 10.58 -5.33 -37.46
N SER A 187 11.64 -4.55 -37.27
CA SER A 187 11.88 -3.34 -38.07
C SER A 187 13.36 -3.20 -38.37
N GLY A 188 13.85 -4.01 -39.32
CA GLY A 188 15.25 -4.06 -39.68
C GLY A 188 15.52 -4.76 -41.01
N SER A 189 14.75 -4.46 -42.05
CA SER A 189 15.15 -4.70 -43.45
C SER A 189 14.19 -4.00 -44.42
N ASN A 190 14.62 -2.86 -44.99
CA ASN A 190 14.64 -2.68 -46.45
C ASN A 190 15.29 -1.34 -46.85
N GLN A 191 16.05 -1.44 -47.93
CA GLN A 191 16.84 -0.42 -48.60
C GLN A 191 15.99 0.53 -49.46
N ASP A 192 16.59 1.69 -49.72
CA ASP A 192 16.49 2.60 -50.87
C ASP A 192 15.17 3.33 -51.20
N GLY A 193 15.26 4.66 -51.20
CA GLY A 193 14.25 5.57 -51.74
C GLY A 193 14.43 7.03 -51.31
N THR A 194 15.11 7.80 -52.16
CA THR A 194 15.57 9.18 -52.00
C THR A 194 14.46 10.27 -51.92
N ILE A 195 14.77 11.39 -51.24
CA ILE A 195 14.48 12.83 -51.57
C ILE A 195 13.69 13.68 -50.53
N HIS A 196 14.42 14.72 -50.06
CA HIS A 196 14.10 16.07 -49.56
C HIS A 196 13.19 16.35 -48.35
N GLY A 197 13.74 17.16 -47.42
CA GLY A 197 12.95 18.10 -46.61
C GLY A 197 13.62 18.61 -45.34
N ALA A 198 14.54 19.57 -45.51
CA ALA A 198 14.98 20.68 -44.63
C ALA A 198 14.88 20.63 -43.07
N SER A 199 16.02 21.06 -42.46
CA SER A 199 16.18 21.99 -41.30
C SER A 199 15.57 21.62 -39.94
N ASP A 200 16.18 21.78 -38.76
CA ASP A 200 17.35 22.53 -38.31
C ASP A 200 17.81 21.99 -36.93
N GLN A 201 19.12 22.14 -36.64
CA GLN A 201 19.77 22.57 -35.37
C GLN A 201 19.24 22.08 -34.00
N ALA A 202 20.01 21.76 -32.96
CA ALA A 202 21.45 21.83 -32.69
C ALA A 202 21.77 21.00 -31.41
N THR A 203 22.92 20.36 -31.45
CA THR A 203 23.96 20.14 -30.42
C THR A 203 23.69 20.57 -28.96
N PHE A 204 23.92 19.66 -27.99
CA PHE A 204 25.00 19.86 -27.01
C PHE A 204 25.43 18.56 -26.32
N ASN A 205 26.74 18.41 -26.17
CA ASN A 205 27.47 17.25 -25.70
C ASN A 205 28.06 17.52 -24.30
N GLN A 206 28.24 16.44 -23.53
CA GLN A 206 29.28 16.14 -22.53
C GLN A 206 30.17 17.27 -21.93
N ALA A 207 30.46 17.20 -20.63
CA ALA A 207 31.71 16.57 -20.13
C ALA A 207 32.07 17.00 -18.69
N ALA A 208 32.88 16.14 -18.07
CA ALA A 208 33.38 16.09 -16.70
C ALA A 208 34.34 17.22 -16.27
N SER A 209 34.63 17.30 -14.97
CA SER A 209 35.95 17.63 -14.42
C SER A 209 36.10 17.15 -12.96
N ASN A 210 37.21 16.48 -12.67
CA ASN A 210 37.72 16.07 -11.35
C ASN A 210 38.37 17.24 -10.60
N GLN A 211 38.51 17.12 -9.27
CA GLN A 211 39.76 17.45 -8.55
C GLN A 211 39.82 16.89 -7.12
N ASP A 212 41.04 16.51 -6.73
CA ASP A 212 41.51 15.87 -5.49
C ASP A 212 41.49 16.77 -4.23
N ALA A 213 41.47 16.14 -3.04
CA ALA A 213 42.40 16.44 -1.91
C ALA A 213 42.17 15.52 -0.70
N SER A 214 43.28 15.09 -0.11
CA SER A 214 43.52 14.26 1.08
C SER A 214 43.23 14.97 2.42
N ASN A 215 42.89 14.23 3.49
CA ASN A 215 43.67 14.17 4.75
C ASN A 215 43.13 13.18 5.82
N GLN A 216 44.03 12.79 6.72
CA GLN A 216 44.01 11.72 7.73
C GLN A 216 43.40 12.08 9.11
N ASN A 217 43.34 11.06 10.00
CA ASN A 217 43.13 11.00 11.48
C ASN A 217 41.74 10.45 11.89
N GLY A 218 41.54 9.48 12.79
CA GLY A 218 42.33 8.90 13.88
C GLY A 218 41.51 8.93 15.20
N PHE A 219 41.59 7.90 16.06
CA PHE A 219 40.92 7.65 17.38
C PHE A 219 39.52 6.98 17.32
N ASP A 220 39.23 5.77 17.84
CA ASP A 220 39.57 4.96 19.03
C ASP A 220 38.59 5.12 20.22
N HIS A 221 38.33 3.96 20.87
CA HIS A 221 37.48 3.59 22.03
C HIS A 221 36.05 3.14 21.68
N GLY A 222 35.56 1.96 22.07
CA GLY A 222 36.05 0.92 22.97
C GLY A 222 34.85 0.20 23.59
N GLU A 223 34.84 -1.14 23.48
CA GLU A 223 34.21 -2.19 24.34
C GLU A 223 32.74 -2.05 24.81
N SER A 224 31.88 -3.08 24.89
CA SER A 224 32.06 -4.46 25.37
C SER A 224 30.81 -5.32 24.97
N VAL A 225 30.91 -6.58 24.45
CA VAL A 225 31.00 -7.89 25.20
C VAL A 225 29.57 -8.34 25.61
N LEU A 226 28.93 -9.48 25.28
CA LEU A 226 29.20 -10.91 24.91
C LEU A 226 27.87 -11.51 24.37
N ALA A 227 27.69 -12.69 23.77
CA ALA A 227 28.41 -13.80 23.16
C ALA A 227 27.28 -14.70 22.59
N SER A 228 27.37 -15.38 21.45
CA SER A 228 28.06 -16.67 21.34
C SER A 228 28.14 -17.14 19.89
N ASN A 229 29.34 -17.60 19.50
CA ASN A 229 29.72 -18.23 18.24
C ASN A 229 29.34 -19.73 18.23
N VAL A 230 29.14 -20.32 17.03
CA VAL A 230 29.87 -21.53 16.53
C VAL A 230 29.86 -21.57 14.97
N LEU A 231 31.06 -21.31 14.39
CA LEU A 231 31.80 -21.90 13.22
C LEU A 231 31.09 -22.22 11.87
N ALA A 232 31.41 -21.55 10.75
CA ALA A 232 32.59 -21.65 9.81
C ALA A 232 32.41 -22.75 8.74
N SER A 233 32.68 -22.64 7.42
CA SER A 233 33.55 -21.80 6.57
C SER A 233 33.12 -21.91 5.08
N SER A 234 33.46 -20.93 4.21
CA SER A 234 34.25 -21.11 2.95
C SER A 234 34.04 -20.01 1.87
N VAL A 235 35.11 -19.21 1.60
CA VAL A 235 35.70 -18.71 0.32
C VAL A 235 34.74 -18.25 -0.83
N LEU A 236 34.78 -17.03 -1.41
CA LEU A 236 35.81 -16.43 -2.28
C LEU A 236 35.52 -14.94 -2.59
N ALA A 237 36.60 -14.22 -2.91
CA ALA A 237 36.73 -12.78 -3.17
C ALA A 237 36.06 -12.26 -4.46
N GLY A 238 35.76 -10.95 -4.48
CA GLY A 238 35.35 -10.21 -5.70
C GLY A 238 35.07 -8.73 -5.45
N SER A 239 35.89 -7.87 -6.05
CA SER A 239 36.15 -6.43 -5.84
C SER A 239 35.13 -5.41 -6.41
N SER A 240 35.00 -4.24 -5.73
CA SER A 240 34.74 -2.84 -6.20
C SER A 240 33.35 -2.41 -6.74
N PRO A 241 33.01 -1.09 -6.80
CA PRO A 241 33.22 0.04 -5.87
C PRO A 241 31.98 0.98 -5.68
N ALA A 242 31.99 1.79 -4.61
CA ALA A 242 31.39 3.14 -4.42
C ALA A 242 29.94 3.49 -4.86
N VAL A 243 29.03 3.71 -3.88
CA VAL A 243 28.04 4.81 -3.87
C VAL A 243 27.81 5.25 -2.41
N HIS A 244 28.36 6.39 -1.99
CA HIS A 244 28.01 7.02 -0.70
C HIS A 244 27.95 8.55 -0.83
N VAL A 245 26.81 9.04 -1.33
CA VAL A 245 26.32 10.42 -1.12
C VAL A 245 24.80 10.37 -1.05
N SER A 246 24.19 10.43 0.16
CA SER A 246 22.82 10.97 0.43
C SER A 246 22.24 10.72 1.84
N SER A 247 22.84 9.88 2.69
CA SER A 247 22.16 9.39 3.90
C SER A 247 21.83 10.45 4.98
N THR A 248 22.65 11.49 5.15
CA THR A 248 22.47 12.47 6.24
C THR A 248 21.42 13.54 5.94
N LYS A 249 21.28 13.95 4.66
CA LYS A 249 20.29 14.92 4.22
C LYS A 249 18.88 14.34 4.30
N SER A 250 18.70 13.10 3.83
CA SER A 250 17.44 12.38 3.92
C SER A 250 16.98 12.20 5.38
N HIS A 251 17.91 11.92 6.31
CA HIS A 251 17.57 11.78 7.72
C HIS A 251 17.11 13.11 8.37
N LYS A 252 17.75 14.23 8.04
CA LYS A 252 17.34 15.55 8.53
C LYS A 252 15.98 15.96 7.98
N ASP A 253 15.74 15.75 6.68
CA ASP A 253 14.46 16.05 6.04
C ASP A 253 13.32 15.25 6.68
N ARG A 254 13.54 13.95 6.94
CA ARG A 254 12.58 13.09 7.67
C ARG A 254 12.27 13.60 9.08
N THR A 255 13.28 14.11 9.78
CA THR A 255 13.10 14.65 11.15
C THR A 255 12.24 15.91 11.12
N ILE A 256 12.50 16.81 10.17
CA ILE A 256 11.70 18.03 9.98
C ILE A 256 10.26 17.70 9.58
N ILE A 257 10.05 16.75 8.67
CA ILE A 257 8.70 16.29 8.28
C ILE A 257 7.93 15.81 9.51
N ARG A 258 8.53 14.93 10.32
CA ARG A 258 7.90 14.39 11.52
C ARG A 258 7.52 15.50 12.50
N GLN A 259 8.44 16.43 12.75
CA GLN A 259 8.17 17.58 13.63
C GLN A 259 6.96 18.40 13.15
N ILE A 260 6.86 18.65 11.84
CA ILE A 260 5.77 19.45 11.26
C ILE A 260 4.44 18.69 11.26
N GLN A 261 4.48 17.36 11.09
CA GLN A 261 3.31 16.50 11.22
C GLN A 261 2.75 16.51 12.64
N ASP A 262 3.62 16.31 13.63
CA ASP A 262 3.26 16.40 15.05
C ASP A 262 2.68 17.79 15.37
N TYR A 263 3.28 18.85 14.80
CA TYR A 263 2.73 20.21 14.92
C TYR A 263 1.32 20.31 14.32
N PHE A 264 1.07 19.80 13.12
CA PHE A 264 -0.25 19.87 12.48
C PHE A 264 -1.32 19.11 13.24
N GLU A 265 -1.03 17.92 13.75
CA GLU A 265 -1.97 17.13 14.57
C GLU A 265 -2.45 17.90 15.80
N ASN A 266 -1.53 18.65 16.43
CA ASN A 266 -1.86 19.49 17.59
C ASN A 266 -2.59 20.79 17.21
N HIS A 267 -2.68 21.13 15.92
CA HIS A 267 -3.29 22.37 15.43
C HIS A 267 -4.47 22.15 14.48
N LEU A 268 -5.02 20.94 14.35
CA LEU A 268 -6.10 20.62 13.40
C LEU A 268 -7.34 21.53 13.50
N GLY A 269 -7.61 22.09 14.67
CA GLY A 269 -8.72 23.01 14.93
C GLY A 269 -8.43 24.49 14.60
N ASP A 270 -7.19 24.84 14.21
CA ASP A 270 -6.82 26.21 13.89
C ASP A 270 -7.27 26.59 12.48
N SER A 271 -8.24 27.50 12.41
CA SER A 271 -8.81 28.03 11.17
C SER A 271 -7.91 29.03 10.45
N SER A 272 -6.88 29.53 11.12
CA SER A 272 -6.03 30.64 10.70
C SER A 272 -4.57 30.24 10.45
N LEU A 273 -4.24 28.95 10.56
CA LEU A 273 -2.89 28.46 10.44
C LEU A 273 -2.28 28.79 9.06
N THR A 274 -1.20 29.57 9.05
CA THR A 274 -0.50 29.98 7.83
C THR A 274 0.87 29.34 7.73
N LEU A 275 1.42 29.29 6.51
CA LEU A 275 2.78 28.78 6.29
C LEU A 275 3.82 29.56 7.10
N GLN A 276 3.65 30.88 7.21
CA GLN A 276 4.54 31.74 8.00
C GLN A 276 4.52 31.36 9.47
N GLN A 277 3.34 31.07 10.02
CA GLN A 277 3.19 30.63 11.40
C GLN A 277 3.87 29.27 11.63
N VAL A 278 3.64 28.31 10.74
CA VAL A 278 4.28 26.98 10.79
C VAL A 278 5.81 27.11 10.77
N CYS A 279 6.35 27.95 9.88
CA CYS A 279 7.78 28.20 9.77
C CYS A 279 8.36 28.82 11.05
N LYS A 280 7.66 29.81 11.60
CA LYS A 280 8.06 30.53 12.81
C LYS A 280 8.11 29.60 14.01
N ASP A 281 7.04 28.84 14.24
CA ASP A 281 6.89 28.03 15.44
C ASP A 281 7.80 26.79 15.44
N ASN A 282 8.18 26.33 14.24
CA ASN A 282 9.07 25.18 14.09
C ASN A 282 10.53 25.57 13.81
N CYS A 283 10.85 26.87 13.75
CA CYS A 283 12.18 27.39 13.44
C CYS A 283 12.75 26.87 12.10
N VAL A 284 11.89 26.73 11.07
CA VAL A 284 12.26 26.26 9.74
C VAL A 284 11.98 27.34 8.69
N SER A 285 12.89 27.53 7.74
CA SER A 285 12.67 28.51 6.67
C SER A 285 11.58 28.03 5.69
N SER A 286 10.76 28.96 5.18
CA SER A 286 9.69 28.63 4.24
C SER A 286 10.20 27.96 2.96
N ALA A 287 11.38 28.34 2.47
CA ALA A 287 11.97 27.75 1.26
C ALA A 287 12.36 26.28 1.51
N LEU A 288 13.00 25.99 2.65
CA LEU A 288 13.36 24.64 3.03
C LEU A 288 12.13 23.76 3.24
N LEU A 289 11.13 24.27 3.97
CA LEU A 289 9.93 23.51 4.29
C LEU A 289 9.11 23.17 3.03
N GLN A 290 8.96 24.14 2.11
CA GLN A 290 8.31 23.91 0.82
C GLN A 290 9.07 22.90 -0.05
N GLN A 291 10.40 23.01 -0.10
CA GLN A 291 11.23 22.06 -0.84
C GLN A 291 11.06 20.65 -0.29
N ILE A 292 11.19 20.47 1.04
CA ILE A 292 11.09 19.17 1.71
C ILE A 292 9.73 18.53 1.45
N PHE A 293 8.63 19.27 1.60
CA PHE A 293 7.28 18.74 1.37
C PHE A 293 7.05 18.37 -0.09
N ARG A 294 7.52 19.18 -1.05
CA ARG A 294 7.40 18.84 -2.47
C ARG A 294 8.25 17.64 -2.88
N SER A 295 9.50 17.56 -2.40
CA SER A 295 10.43 16.50 -2.81
C SER A 295 10.15 15.16 -2.14
N ASN A 296 9.62 15.17 -0.91
CA ASN A 296 9.38 13.94 -0.14
C ASN A 296 7.91 13.52 -0.12
N LEU A 297 6.96 14.46 -0.16
CA LEU A 297 5.52 14.20 0.02
C LEU A 297 4.70 14.55 -1.23
N GLY A 298 5.32 15.13 -2.27
CA GLY A 298 4.65 15.48 -3.53
C GLY A 298 3.62 16.60 -3.43
N THR A 299 3.51 17.29 -2.28
CA THR A 299 2.47 18.31 -2.03
C THR A 299 3.05 19.56 -1.37
N GLY A 300 2.30 20.66 -1.39
CA GLY A 300 2.63 21.85 -0.61
C GLY A 300 2.29 21.69 0.87
N VAL A 301 2.97 22.45 1.73
CA VAL A 301 2.81 22.38 3.20
C VAL A 301 1.37 22.65 3.67
N ILE A 302 0.71 23.68 3.13
CA ILE A 302 -0.67 24.02 3.49
C ILE A 302 -1.68 23.08 2.83
N GLU A 303 -1.37 22.59 1.65
CA GLU A 303 -2.19 21.57 0.99
C GLU A 303 -2.19 20.27 1.80
N TYR A 304 -1.01 19.84 2.27
CA TYR A 304 -0.86 18.74 3.21
C TYR A 304 -1.72 18.92 4.46
N TYR A 305 -1.64 20.08 5.13
CA TYR A 305 -2.46 20.38 6.31
C TYR A 305 -3.96 20.29 6.01
N ASN A 306 -4.40 20.81 4.87
CA ASN A 306 -5.82 20.72 4.48
C ASN A 306 -6.26 19.28 4.20
N ASN A 307 -5.41 18.46 3.59
CA ASN A 307 -5.69 17.05 3.37
C ASN A 307 -5.80 16.30 4.69
N LEU A 308 -4.91 16.56 5.64
CA LEU A 308 -4.95 16.00 6.99
C LEU A 308 -6.27 16.34 7.72
N ARG A 309 -6.76 17.59 7.58
CA ARG A 309 -8.08 17.98 8.12
C ARG A 309 -9.22 17.20 7.47
N ILE A 310 -9.21 17.00 6.15
CA ILE A 310 -10.26 16.21 5.47
C ILE A 310 -10.25 14.76 5.91
N GLU A 311 -9.07 14.17 6.03
CA GLU A 311 -8.91 12.81 6.51
C GLU A 311 -9.41 12.64 7.96
N ARG A 312 -9.10 13.60 8.83
CA ARG A 312 -9.65 13.62 10.19
C ARG A 312 -11.17 13.72 10.17
N ALA A 313 -11.75 14.48 9.24
CA ALA A 313 -13.19 14.51 9.04
C ALA A 313 -13.75 13.15 8.64
N MET A 314 -13.10 12.42 7.72
CA MET A 314 -13.54 11.06 7.35
C MET A 314 -13.59 10.15 8.59
N HIS A 315 -12.57 10.20 9.44
CA HIS A 315 -12.54 9.41 10.67
C HIS A 315 -13.64 9.81 11.66
N LEU A 316 -13.87 11.11 11.86
CA LEU A 316 -14.95 11.60 12.74
C LEU A 316 -16.34 11.19 12.23
N ILE A 317 -16.54 11.17 10.90
CA ILE A 317 -17.76 10.67 10.26
C ILE A 317 -17.93 9.17 10.54
N GLN A 318 -16.87 8.38 10.38
CA GLN A 318 -16.90 6.93 10.64
C GLN A 318 -17.21 6.59 12.10
N ILE A 319 -16.74 7.41 13.05
CA ILE A 319 -17.03 7.23 14.48
C ILE A 319 -18.54 7.41 14.77
N GLY A 320 -19.25 8.19 13.96
CA GLY A 320 -20.70 8.40 14.09
C GLY A 320 -21.14 9.16 15.34
N LYS A 321 -20.21 9.75 16.10
CA LYS A 321 -20.50 10.51 17.34
C LYS A 321 -20.82 11.98 17.11
N TYR A 322 -20.46 12.52 15.95
CA TYR A 322 -20.53 13.95 15.64
C TYR A 322 -21.30 14.15 14.34
N ASN A 323 -22.09 15.21 14.28
CA ASN A 323 -22.75 15.64 13.04
C ASN A 323 -21.79 16.48 12.16
N MET A 324 -22.17 16.73 10.92
CA MET A 324 -21.30 17.42 9.94
C MET A 324 -20.90 18.84 10.35
N THR A 325 -21.79 19.53 11.08
CA THR A 325 -21.50 20.88 11.60
C THR A 325 -20.46 20.81 12.71
N GLU A 326 -20.62 19.90 13.67
CA GLU A 326 -19.66 19.68 14.75
C GLU A 326 -18.28 19.26 14.21
N ILE A 327 -18.25 18.38 13.20
CA ILE A 327 -16.99 17.96 12.56
C ILE A 327 -16.30 19.15 11.88
N SER A 328 -17.06 19.98 11.17
CA SER A 328 -16.54 21.22 10.57
C SER A 328 -15.93 22.15 11.64
N GLU A 329 -16.60 22.32 12.77
CA GLU A 329 -16.14 23.18 13.87
C GLU A 329 -14.91 22.63 14.59
N ILE A 330 -14.91 21.33 14.93
CA ILE A 330 -13.77 20.63 15.55
C ILE A 330 -12.50 20.80 14.72
N LEU A 331 -12.64 20.75 13.40
CA LEU A 331 -11.54 20.88 12.46
C LEU A 331 -11.28 22.32 12.05
N GLY A 332 -11.85 23.33 12.70
CA GLY A 332 -11.55 24.74 12.45
C GLY A 332 -12.01 25.26 11.08
N TYR A 333 -13.04 24.69 10.46
CA TYR A 333 -13.60 25.23 9.22
C TYR A 333 -14.59 26.36 9.54
N ASN A 334 -14.36 27.54 8.97
CA ASN A 334 -15.18 28.73 9.19
C ASN A 334 -16.62 28.60 8.67
N SER A 335 -16.91 27.59 7.85
CA SER A 335 -18.29 27.27 7.46
C SER A 335 -18.42 25.81 7.01
N LEU A 336 -19.58 25.22 7.32
CA LEU A 336 -19.97 23.89 6.84
C LEU A 336 -19.93 23.77 5.31
N HIS A 337 -20.29 24.86 4.61
CA HIS A 337 -20.26 24.89 3.14
C HIS A 337 -18.84 24.78 2.60
N TYR A 338 -17.89 25.52 3.17
CA TYR A 338 -16.49 25.46 2.78
C TYR A 338 -15.87 24.10 3.10
N PHE A 339 -16.14 23.56 4.30
CA PHE A 339 -15.78 22.19 4.67
C PHE A 339 -16.27 21.17 3.63
N SER A 340 -17.57 21.20 3.31
CA SER A 340 -18.18 20.25 2.38
C SER A 340 -17.58 20.34 0.97
N LYS A 341 -17.22 21.55 0.52
CA LYS A 341 -16.56 21.76 -0.77
C LYS A 341 -15.15 21.19 -0.77
N CYS A 342 -14.37 21.45 0.28
CA CYS A 342 -13.02 20.90 0.43
C CYS A 342 -13.03 19.37 0.54
N PHE A 343 -13.95 18.82 1.34
CA PHE A 343 -14.14 17.39 1.49
C PHE A 343 -14.50 16.73 0.15
N LYS A 344 -15.50 17.26 -0.57
CA LYS A 344 -15.87 16.75 -1.90
C LYS A 344 -14.73 16.83 -2.90
N LYS A 345 -13.93 17.91 -2.87
CA LYS A 345 -12.78 18.06 -3.76
C LYS A 345 -11.74 16.97 -3.52
N ALA A 346 -11.47 16.65 -2.26
CA ALA A 346 -10.45 15.66 -1.88
C ALA A 346 -10.94 14.20 -2.01
N VAL A 347 -12.18 13.92 -1.59
CA VAL A 347 -12.74 12.56 -1.50
C VAL A 347 -13.55 12.18 -2.74
N GLY A 348 -13.95 13.15 -3.57
CA GLY A 348 -14.76 12.96 -4.78
C GLY A 348 -16.28 13.00 -4.52
N ILE A 349 -16.73 12.77 -3.28
CA ILE A 349 -18.14 12.80 -2.88
C ILE A 349 -18.39 13.72 -1.67
N PRO A 350 -19.59 14.29 -1.51
CA PRO A 350 -19.93 15.09 -0.33
C PRO A 350 -19.81 14.29 0.98
N PRO A 351 -19.54 14.96 2.12
CA PRO A 351 -19.36 14.28 3.41
C PRO A 351 -20.62 13.55 3.88
N THR A 352 -21.82 14.05 3.56
CA THR A 352 -23.09 13.35 3.83
C THR A 352 -23.24 12.07 3.02
N ALA A 353 -22.92 12.11 1.73
CA ALA A 353 -22.92 10.92 0.87
C ALA A 353 -21.88 9.89 1.35
N TYR A 354 -20.72 10.36 1.82
CA TYR A 354 -19.70 9.52 2.44
C TYR A 354 -20.24 8.84 3.72
N ALA A 355 -20.88 9.59 4.62
CA ALA A 355 -21.52 9.04 5.82
C ALA A 355 -22.56 7.96 5.48
N SER A 356 -23.45 8.24 4.53
CA SER A 356 -24.45 7.27 4.08
C SER A 356 -23.81 6.03 3.45
N SER A 357 -22.68 6.16 2.74
CA SER A 357 -21.96 4.99 2.22
C SER A 357 -21.44 4.10 3.35
N ILE A 358 -21.01 4.68 4.47
CA ILE A 358 -20.58 3.94 5.66
C ILE A 358 -21.78 3.32 6.37
N GLU A 359 -22.89 4.03 6.51
CA GLU A 359 -24.12 3.46 7.10
C GLU A 359 -24.67 2.31 6.27
N VAL A 360 -24.65 2.40 4.95
CA VAL A 360 -24.98 1.28 4.06
C VAL A 360 -23.97 0.15 4.25
N LEU A 361 -22.67 0.43 4.38
CA LEU A 361 -21.66 -0.58 4.72
C LEU A 361 -21.73 -1.11 6.16
N ASN A 362 -22.50 -0.49 7.06
CA ASN A 362 -22.72 -1.02 8.40
C ASN A 362 -24.03 -1.82 8.44
N HIS A 363 -25.12 -1.33 7.83
CA HIS A 363 -26.40 -2.01 7.74
C HIS A 363 -26.49 -3.11 6.68
N THR A 364 -25.60 -3.13 5.67
CA THR A 364 -25.46 -4.30 4.77
C THR A 364 -24.68 -5.43 5.45
N TYR A 365 -24.13 -5.17 6.65
CA TYR A 365 -23.27 -6.07 7.41
C TYR A 365 -23.74 -6.29 8.86
N GLU A 366 -24.95 -5.80 9.19
CA GLU A 366 -25.80 -6.24 10.31
C GLU A 366 -26.91 -7.13 9.73
#